data_AF-A0AAU3JYA3-F1
#
_entry.id   AF-A0AAU3JYA3-F1
#
_cell.length_a   1.000
_cell.length_b   1.000
_cell.length_c   1.000
_cell.angle_alpha   90.00
_cell.angle_beta   90.00
_cell.angle_gamma   90.00
#
_symmetry.space_group_name_H-M   'P 1'
#
loop_
_entity.id
_entity.type
_entity.pdbx_description
1 polymer ?
#
loop_
_entity_poly.entity_id
_entity_poly.type
_entity_poly.pdbx_seq_one_letter_code
_entity_poly.pdbx_strand_id
1 'polypeptide(L)'
;MSKVQAQVTAAAPNDCANQANSVAGLAHCLIAMTRKYAPHAAVGMHLTCWDWQGNTQACAKDYAILGAQNADFLVADVSDRDAGWYAEPAHGSRDMFWTDQKAAAELGVWKTMAESVGKPVVLWQIPVGNMAQNNTLNHYQDDKVDWLFAHMDQVANAHIAGLLFGAGQQEL
;
A
#
# COMPACT_ATOMS: atom_id res chain seq x y z
N MET A 1 5.65 -1.56 17.76
CA MET A 1 6.66 -0.78 16.98
C MET A 1 7.68 0.02 17.81
N SER A 2 7.33 0.78 18.85
CA SER A 2 8.28 1.59 19.64
C SER A 2 9.31 0.79 20.49
N LYS A 3 9.04 -0.49 20.75
CA LYS A 3 9.94 -1.39 21.51
C LYS A 3 10.91 -2.18 20.62
N VAL A 4 10.72 -2.15 19.30
CA VAL A 4 11.61 -2.83 18.35
C VAL A 4 12.80 -1.91 18.10
N GLN A 5 13.99 -2.37 18.48
CA GLN A 5 15.22 -1.59 18.45
C GLN A 5 15.69 -1.34 17.02
N ALA A 6 16.17 -0.12 16.77
CA ALA A 6 16.88 0.25 15.54
C ALA A 6 17.96 1.29 15.88
N GLN A 7 19.14 1.18 15.27
CA GLN A 7 20.29 2.05 15.55
C GLN A 7 20.18 3.40 14.80
N VAL A 8 19.08 4.12 15.01
CA VAL A 8 18.69 5.32 14.25
C VAL A 8 19.72 6.45 14.40
N THR A 9 20.11 6.77 15.63
CA THR A 9 21.06 7.87 15.89
C THR A 9 22.46 7.56 15.38
N ALA A 10 22.86 6.29 15.39
CA ALA A 10 24.16 5.87 14.87
C ALA A 10 24.19 5.82 13.34
N ALA A 11 23.09 5.44 12.69
CA ALA A 11 23.00 5.34 11.24
C ALA A 11 23.04 6.71 10.54
N ALA A 12 22.43 7.73 11.14
CA ALA A 12 22.37 9.08 10.57
C ALA A 12 22.42 10.15 11.69
N PRO A 13 23.59 10.36 12.32
CA PRO A 13 23.70 11.22 13.50
C PRO A 13 23.34 12.68 13.21
N ASN A 14 23.64 13.20 12.02
CA ASN A 14 23.36 14.60 11.68
C ASN A 14 21.87 14.88 11.46
N ASP A 15 21.08 13.86 11.10
CA ASP A 15 19.67 14.00 10.72
C ASP A 15 18.72 13.41 11.77
N CYS A 16 19.15 12.38 12.48
CA CYS A 16 18.31 11.60 13.38
C CYS A 16 18.74 11.65 14.85
N ALA A 17 19.70 12.49 15.27
CA ALA A 17 20.17 12.53 16.66
C ALA A 17 19.06 12.70 17.71
N ASN A 18 17.96 13.38 17.35
CA ASN A 18 16.83 13.64 18.23
C ASN A 18 15.73 12.56 18.14
N GLN A 19 15.95 11.49 17.39
CA GLN A 19 14.99 10.41 17.23
C GLN A 19 15.30 9.25 18.19
N ALA A 20 14.26 8.52 18.60
CA ALA A 20 14.44 7.34 19.42
C ALA A 20 15.14 6.21 18.62
N ASN A 21 15.97 5.41 19.28
CA ASN A 21 16.57 4.20 18.70
C ASN A 21 15.54 3.06 18.62
N SER A 22 14.56 3.21 17.73
CA SER A 22 13.47 2.27 17.50
C SER A 22 12.99 2.35 16.05
N VAL A 23 12.22 1.35 15.61
CA VAL A 23 11.60 1.38 14.26
C VAL A 23 10.70 2.60 14.07
N ALA A 24 9.98 3.03 15.12
CA ALA A 24 9.19 4.27 15.07
C ALA A 24 10.09 5.51 14.88
N GLY A 25 11.21 5.58 15.59
CA GLY A 25 12.19 6.66 15.41
C GLY A 25 12.85 6.67 14.03
N LEU A 26 13.03 5.49 13.41
CA LEU A 26 13.50 5.38 12.03
C LEU A 26 12.48 6.02 11.06
N ALA A 27 11.20 5.65 11.18
CA ALA A 27 10.13 6.22 10.36
C ALA A 27 10.04 7.74 10.52
N HIS A 28 10.04 8.23 11.76
CA HIS A 28 10.04 9.67 12.04
C HIS A 28 11.25 10.38 11.43
N CYS A 29 12.44 9.75 11.47
CA CYS A 29 13.61 10.35 10.86
C CYS A 29 13.48 10.46 9.33
N LEU A 30 13.03 9.41 8.65
CA LEU A 30 12.88 9.41 7.18
C LEU A 30 11.90 10.49 6.72
N ILE A 31 10.79 10.67 7.44
CA ILE A 31 9.85 11.76 7.20
C ILE A 31 10.53 13.12 7.42
N ALA A 32 11.23 13.31 8.54
CA ALA A 32 11.92 14.56 8.85
C ALA A 32 13.01 14.91 7.81
N MET A 33 13.78 13.92 7.36
CA MET A 33 14.77 14.06 6.30
C MET A 33 14.12 14.50 4.98
N THR A 34 12.96 13.93 4.64
CA THR A 34 12.22 14.38 3.44
C THR A 34 11.85 15.86 3.56
N ARG A 35 11.34 16.30 4.72
CA ARG A 35 11.03 17.72 4.94
C ARG A 35 12.25 18.63 4.84
N LYS A 36 13.42 18.15 5.28
CA LYS A 36 14.67 18.91 5.24
C LYS A 36 15.27 19.01 3.84
N TYR A 37 15.35 17.90 3.12
CA TYR A 37 16.12 17.80 1.87
C TYR A 37 15.27 17.89 0.60
N ALA A 38 13.97 17.57 0.68
CA ALA A 38 13.04 17.61 -0.43
C ALA A 38 11.70 18.24 0.00
N PRO A 39 11.68 19.53 0.39
CA PRO A 39 10.50 20.17 0.97
C PRO A 39 9.29 20.26 0.02
N HIS A 40 9.49 20.04 -1.28
CA HIS A 40 8.45 20.00 -2.30
C HIS A 40 8.03 18.57 -2.68
N ALA A 41 8.63 17.54 -2.07
CA ALA A 41 8.25 16.16 -2.28
C ALA A 41 7.25 15.70 -1.21
N ALA A 42 6.30 14.88 -1.61
CA ALA A 42 5.44 14.16 -0.70
C ALA A 42 6.10 12.84 -0.25
N VAL A 43 5.91 12.45 1.01
CA VAL A 43 6.37 11.17 1.57
C VAL A 43 5.18 10.29 1.89
N GLY A 44 5.15 9.12 1.28
CA GLY A 44 4.14 8.08 1.52
C GLY A 44 4.64 7.03 2.51
N MET A 45 3.76 6.51 3.36
CA MET A 45 4.06 5.36 4.20
C MET A 45 3.38 4.11 3.65
N HIS A 46 4.18 3.14 3.20
CA HIS A 46 3.67 1.88 2.64
C HIS A 46 3.07 0.99 3.73
N LEU A 47 1.89 0.42 3.45
CA LEU A 47 1.10 -0.43 4.32
C LEU A 47 1.54 -1.88 4.19
N THR A 48 2.01 -2.47 5.28
CA THR A 48 2.40 -3.88 5.36
C THR A 48 1.65 -4.59 6.49
N CYS A 49 0.34 -4.69 6.37
CA CYS A 49 -0.54 -5.32 7.36
C CYS A 49 -0.77 -6.81 7.03
N TRP A 50 0.17 -7.71 7.30
CA TRP A 50 0.10 -9.12 6.86
C TRP A 50 -1.14 -9.89 7.38
N ASP A 51 -1.74 -9.46 8.49
CA ASP A 51 -2.95 -10.05 9.09
C ASP A 51 -4.20 -9.15 8.93
N TRP A 52 -4.21 -8.23 7.96
CA TRP A 52 -5.27 -7.23 7.78
C TRP A 52 -6.68 -7.82 7.73
N GLN A 53 -6.82 -9.01 7.12
CA GLN A 53 -8.08 -9.73 6.93
C GLN A 53 -8.75 -10.08 8.26
N GLY A 54 -8.00 -10.16 9.36
CA GLY A 54 -8.51 -10.43 10.71
C GLY A 54 -8.25 -9.32 11.72
N ASN A 55 -7.40 -8.33 11.41
CA ASN A 55 -6.87 -7.45 12.45
C ASN A 55 -6.44 -6.05 11.96
N THR A 56 -7.22 -5.45 11.06
CA THR A 56 -6.95 -4.09 10.54
C THR A 56 -6.74 -3.06 11.66
N GLN A 57 -7.46 -3.16 12.79
CA GLN A 57 -7.32 -2.23 13.92
C GLN A 57 -5.96 -2.30 14.62
N ALA A 58 -5.35 -3.49 14.74
CA ALA A 58 -3.99 -3.58 15.26
C ALA A 58 -3.00 -2.91 14.30
N CYS A 59 -3.18 -3.10 12.99
CA CYS A 59 -2.33 -2.43 12.01
C CYS A 59 -2.48 -0.90 12.10
N ALA A 60 -3.71 -0.38 12.17
CA ALA A 60 -3.97 1.04 12.37
C ALA A 60 -3.24 1.60 13.60
N LYS A 61 -3.28 0.86 14.73
CA LYS A 61 -2.57 1.23 15.95
C LYS A 61 -1.05 1.25 15.76
N ASP A 62 -0.49 0.27 15.07
CA ASP A 62 0.94 0.23 14.79
C ASP A 62 1.37 1.40 13.90
N TYR A 63 0.58 1.76 12.88
CA TYR A 63 0.87 2.90 12.01
C TYR A 63 0.76 4.25 12.74
N ALA A 64 -0.18 4.39 13.68
CA ALA A 64 -0.22 5.55 14.56
C ALA A 64 1.05 5.66 15.43
N ILE A 65 1.58 4.53 15.94
CA ILE A 65 2.84 4.51 16.71
C ILE A 65 4.05 4.83 15.82
N LEU A 66 4.04 4.39 14.56
CA LEU A 66 5.07 4.70 13.58
C LEU A 66 5.04 6.16 13.10
N GLY A 67 4.01 6.92 13.46
CA GLY A 67 3.88 8.33 13.11
C GLY A 67 3.34 8.56 11.70
N ALA A 68 2.53 7.64 11.17
CA ALA A 68 1.94 7.74 9.83
C ALA A 68 1.14 9.03 9.60
N GLN A 69 0.59 9.64 10.65
CA GLN A 69 -0.06 10.96 10.60
C GLN A 69 0.88 12.10 10.18
N ASN A 70 2.20 11.89 10.23
CA ASN A 70 3.21 12.86 9.79
C ASN A 70 3.64 12.65 8.32
N ALA A 71 3.21 11.54 7.71
CA ALA A 71 3.33 11.34 6.27
C ALA A 71 2.29 12.18 5.50
N ASP A 72 2.43 12.25 4.18
CA ASP A 72 1.47 12.94 3.31
C ASP A 72 0.34 12.01 2.85
N PHE A 73 0.66 10.73 2.67
CA PHE A 73 -0.27 9.69 2.24
C PHE A 73 0.19 8.31 2.73
N LEU A 74 -0.72 7.34 2.66
CA LEU A 74 -0.43 5.91 2.81
C LEU A 74 -0.32 5.27 1.43
N VAL A 75 0.44 4.18 1.30
CA VAL A 75 0.49 3.38 0.07
C VAL A 75 0.01 1.97 0.36
N ALA A 76 -0.99 1.49 -0.36
CA ALA A 76 -1.53 0.13 -0.21
C ALA A 76 -1.28 -0.69 -1.46
N ASP A 77 -0.98 -1.97 -1.27
CA ASP A 77 -0.82 -2.90 -2.38
C ASP A 77 -2.17 -3.46 -2.86
N VAL A 78 -2.40 -3.53 -4.18
CA VAL A 78 -3.57 -4.19 -4.79
C VAL A 78 -3.20 -5.60 -5.21
N SER A 79 -2.25 -5.74 -6.13
CA SER A 79 -1.71 -7.06 -6.49
C SER A 79 -0.37 -6.94 -7.20
N ASP A 80 0.52 -7.92 -6.99
CA ASP A 80 1.81 -7.94 -7.66
C ASP A 80 1.70 -8.38 -9.13
N ARG A 81 0.68 -9.17 -9.51
CA ARG A 81 0.45 -9.68 -10.87
C ARG A 81 -1.02 -9.65 -11.25
N ASP A 82 -1.29 -9.77 -12.54
CA ASP A 82 -2.64 -9.99 -13.06
C ASP A 82 -3.27 -11.26 -12.44
N ALA A 83 -4.59 -11.24 -12.23
CA ALA A 83 -5.33 -12.34 -11.63
C ALA A 83 -5.22 -13.64 -12.44
N GLY A 84 -5.16 -13.53 -13.77
CA GLY A 84 -4.96 -14.62 -14.71
C GLY A 84 -3.60 -15.32 -14.51
N TRP A 85 -2.54 -14.58 -14.17
CA TRP A 85 -1.24 -15.16 -13.83
C TRP A 85 -1.37 -16.04 -12.58
N TYR A 86 -1.98 -15.51 -11.52
CA TYR A 86 -2.17 -16.25 -10.27
C TYR A 86 -3.07 -17.47 -10.40
N ALA A 87 -4.02 -17.44 -11.34
CA ALA A 87 -4.93 -18.54 -11.61
C ALA A 87 -4.25 -19.76 -12.27
N GLU A 88 -3.06 -19.59 -12.86
CA GLU A 88 -2.35 -20.71 -13.48
C GLU A 88 -1.84 -21.73 -12.45
N PRO A 89 -1.87 -23.04 -12.77
CA PRO A 89 -1.32 -24.08 -11.90
C PRO A 89 0.15 -23.88 -11.53
N ALA A 90 0.95 -23.32 -12.45
CA ALA A 90 2.37 -23.03 -12.22
C ALA A 90 2.59 -21.91 -11.16
N HIS A 91 1.54 -21.16 -10.84
CA HIS A 91 1.58 -19.93 -10.04
C HIS A 91 0.71 -20.00 -8.78
N GLY A 92 0.23 -21.20 -8.47
CA GLY A 92 -0.44 -21.52 -7.21
C GLY A 92 -1.96 -21.59 -7.29
N SER A 93 -2.57 -21.49 -8.47
CA SER A 93 -4.02 -21.64 -8.69
C SER A 93 -4.87 -20.76 -7.76
N ARG A 94 -4.46 -19.51 -7.54
CA ARG A 94 -5.13 -18.58 -6.64
C ARG A 94 -6.17 -17.75 -7.39
N ASP A 95 -7.37 -17.67 -6.83
CA ASP A 95 -8.42 -16.78 -7.34
C ASP A 95 -8.23 -15.35 -6.84
N MET A 96 -7.48 -14.58 -7.64
CA MET A 96 -7.17 -13.17 -7.40
C MET A 96 -8.08 -12.21 -8.20
N PHE A 97 -9.12 -12.74 -8.85
CA PHE A 97 -10.16 -11.92 -9.49
C PHE A 97 -11.03 -11.27 -8.41
N TRP A 98 -11.48 -10.05 -8.68
CA TRP A 98 -12.38 -9.28 -7.84
C TRP A 98 -13.84 -9.65 -8.09
N THR A 99 -14.53 -9.90 -6.98
CA THR A 99 -15.98 -9.72 -6.90
C THR A 99 -16.26 -8.41 -6.18
N ASP A 100 -17.47 -7.85 -6.32
CA ASP A 100 -17.86 -6.66 -5.55
C ASP A 100 -17.64 -6.84 -4.05
N GLN A 101 -17.82 -8.06 -3.54
CA GLN A 101 -17.55 -8.37 -2.14
C GLN A 101 -16.06 -8.29 -1.79
N LYS A 102 -15.16 -8.87 -2.62
CA LYS A 102 -13.70 -8.80 -2.39
C LYS A 102 -13.23 -7.35 -2.47
N ALA A 103 -13.67 -6.60 -3.48
CA ALA A 103 -13.31 -5.20 -3.66
C ALA A 103 -13.83 -4.31 -2.52
N ALA A 104 -15.06 -4.51 -2.06
CA ALA A 104 -15.59 -3.79 -0.90
C ALA A 104 -14.81 -4.08 0.39
N ALA A 105 -14.33 -5.32 0.58
CA ALA A 105 -13.49 -5.68 1.73
C ALA A 105 -12.13 -4.95 1.69
N GLU A 106 -11.45 -4.93 0.55
CA GLU A 106 -10.20 -4.19 0.34
C GLU A 106 -10.39 -2.68 0.60
N LEU A 107 -11.42 -2.08 -0.03
CA LEU A 107 -11.77 -0.67 0.18
C LEU A 107 -12.06 -0.36 1.66
N GLY A 108 -12.71 -1.26 2.38
CA GLY A 108 -13.01 -1.10 3.81
C GLY A 108 -11.75 -1.05 4.68
N VAL A 109 -10.72 -1.82 4.33
CA VAL A 109 -9.42 -1.84 5.02
C VAL A 109 -8.67 -0.55 4.76
N TRP A 110 -8.57 -0.14 3.49
CA TRP A 110 -7.90 1.10 3.11
C TRP A 110 -8.58 2.31 3.74
N LYS A 111 -9.92 2.32 3.75
CA LYS A 111 -10.70 3.35 4.44
C LYS A 111 -10.38 3.42 5.93
N THR A 112 -10.39 2.27 6.60
CA THR A 112 -10.07 2.21 8.04
C THR A 112 -8.66 2.75 8.33
N MET A 113 -7.68 2.37 7.51
CA MET A 113 -6.31 2.85 7.65
C MET A 113 -6.22 4.36 7.41
N ALA A 114 -6.84 4.86 6.34
CA ALA A 114 -6.89 6.28 6.00
C ALA A 114 -7.49 7.12 7.14
N GLU A 115 -8.65 6.69 7.65
CA GLU A 115 -9.36 7.36 8.74
C GLU A 115 -8.56 7.32 10.05
N SER A 116 -7.85 6.22 10.33
CA SER A 116 -7.09 6.05 11.59
C SER A 116 -5.92 7.01 11.75
N VAL A 117 -5.33 7.48 10.64
CA VAL A 117 -4.17 8.39 10.64
C VAL A 117 -4.48 9.74 10.00
N GLY A 118 -5.69 9.91 9.45
CA GLY A 118 -6.15 11.14 8.79
C GLY A 118 -5.41 11.45 7.50
N LYS A 119 -5.02 10.43 6.72
CA LYS A 119 -4.27 10.60 5.46
C LYS A 119 -4.90 9.80 4.33
N PRO A 120 -4.89 10.32 3.09
CA PRO A 120 -5.37 9.57 1.94
C PRO A 120 -4.47 8.37 1.64
N VAL A 121 -5.00 7.42 0.87
CA VAL A 121 -4.27 6.24 0.40
C VAL A 121 -4.01 6.35 -1.10
N VAL A 122 -2.84 5.92 -1.54
CA VAL A 122 -2.47 5.71 -2.94
C VAL A 122 -2.36 4.21 -3.16
N LEU A 123 -3.04 3.70 -4.19
CA LEU A 123 -2.99 2.28 -4.54
C LEU A 123 -1.78 2.01 -5.46
N TRP A 124 -0.97 1.04 -5.08
CA TRP A 124 0.19 0.52 -5.79
C TRP A 124 0.10 -1.02 -5.80
N GLN A 125 0.84 -1.76 -6.60
CA GLN A 125 0.64 -1.60 -8.03
C GLN A 125 -0.73 -2.18 -8.41
N ILE A 126 -1.43 -1.50 -9.30
CA ILE A 126 -2.62 -2.03 -9.96
C ILE A 126 -2.14 -2.72 -11.24
N PRO A 127 -2.33 -4.05 -11.37
CA PRO A 127 -2.02 -4.77 -12.60
C PRO A 127 -2.78 -4.19 -13.80
N VAL A 128 -2.19 -4.26 -15.00
CA VAL A 128 -2.75 -3.62 -16.22
C VAL A 128 -3.42 -4.60 -17.19
N GLY A 129 -3.55 -5.87 -16.80
CA GLY A 129 -4.36 -6.85 -17.52
C GLY A 129 -5.81 -6.42 -17.66
N ASN A 130 -6.52 -7.09 -18.57
CA ASN A 130 -7.95 -6.90 -18.75
C ASN A 130 -8.60 -8.22 -19.17
N MET A 131 -9.92 -8.32 -19.06
CA MET A 131 -10.62 -9.59 -19.30
C MET A 131 -10.57 -10.10 -20.76
N ALA A 132 -10.12 -9.30 -21.73
CA ALA A 132 -9.97 -9.71 -23.13
C ALA A 132 -8.65 -10.43 -23.45
N GLN A 133 -7.73 -10.54 -22.47
CA GLN A 133 -6.45 -11.23 -22.64
C GLN A 133 -6.62 -12.75 -22.71
N ASN A 134 -5.57 -13.45 -23.14
CA ASN A 134 -5.60 -14.90 -23.42
C ASN A 134 -4.83 -15.76 -22.40
N ASN A 135 -4.37 -15.16 -21.29
CA ASN A 135 -3.53 -15.80 -20.26
C ASN A 135 -2.27 -16.43 -20.86
N THR A 136 -1.47 -15.61 -21.54
CA THR A 136 -0.11 -15.97 -21.95
C THR A 136 0.87 -14.93 -21.42
N LEU A 137 2.18 -15.22 -21.48
CA LEU A 137 3.21 -14.30 -21.01
C LEU A 137 2.96 -12.87 -21.54
N ASN A 138 2.91 -11.89 -20.64
CA ASN A 138 2.62 -10.47 -20.88
C ASN A 138 1.18 -10.17 -21.36
N HIS A 139 0.27 -11.15 -21.29
CA HIS A 139 -1.11 -11.08 -21.75
C HIS A 139 -2.05 -11.85 -20.79
N TYR A 140 -2.11 -11.41 -19.53
CA TYR A 140 -2.94 -12.03 -18.51
C TYR A 140 -4.25 -11.29 -18.28
N GLN A 141 -5.30 -12.04 -17.97
CA GLN A 141 -6.59 -11.46 -17.63
C GLN A 141 -6.54 -10.81 -16.24
N ASP A 142 -7.12 -9.64 -16.11
CA ASP A 142 -7.36 -8.98 -14.82
C ASP A 142 -8.65 -8.14 -14.90
N ASP A 143 -9.23 -7.82 -13.75
CA ASP A 143 -10.50 -7.12 -13.61
C ASP A 143 -10.41 -5.83 -12.76
N LYS A 144 -9.27 -5.55 -12.13
CA LYS A 144 -9.10 -4.45 -11.18
C LYS A 144 -9.21 -3.10 -11.86
N VAL A 145 -8.61 -2.92 -13.03
CA VAL A 145 -8.67 -1.66 -13.78
C VAL A 145 -10.13 -1.32 -14.11
N ASP A 146 -10.81 -2.24 -14.79
CA ASP A 146 -12.22 -2.05 -15.20
C ASP A 146 -13.12 -1.83 -13.98
N TRP A 147 -12.93 -2.63 -12.91
CA TRP A 147 -13.72 -2.51 -11.69
C TRP A 147 -13.52 -1.16 -11.00
N LEU A 148 -12.27 -0.70 -10.82
CA LEU A 148 -11.97 0.58 -10.16
C LEU A 148 -12.62 1.76 -10.90
N PHE A 149 -12.49 1.80 -12.23
CA PHE A 149 -13.07 2.88 -13.04
C PHE A 149 -14.60 2.83 -13.09
N ALA A 150 -15.20 1.65 -12.97
CA ALA A 150 -16.66 1.51 -12.86
C ALA A 150 -17.21 1.91 -11.48
N HIS A 151 -16.37 1.98 -10.44
CA HIS A 151 -16.77 2.21 -9.04
C HIS A 151 -16.06 3.41 -8.38
N MET A 152 -15.69 4.43 -9.15
CA MET A 152 -14.92 5.57 -8.67
C MET A 152 -15.52 6.29 -7.45
N ASP A 153 -16.85 6.32 -7.30
CA ASP A 153 -17.50 6.87 -6.11
C ASP A 153 -17.15 6.07 -4.84
N GLN A 154 -17.11 4.73 -4.94
CA GLN A 154 -16.72 3.87 -3.81
C GLN A 154 -15.24 4.01 -3.49
N VAL A 155 -14.40 4.08 -4.53
CA VAL A 155 -12.95 4.31 -4.42
C VAL A 155 -12.66 5.64 -3.70
N ALA A 156 -13.30 6.73 -4.12
CA ALA A 156 -13.14 8.04 -3.48
C ALA A 156 -13.66 8.05 -2.03
N ASN A 157 -14.80 7.38 -1.76
CA ASN A 157 -15.37 7.24 -0.42
C ASN A 157 -14.51 6.42 0.55
N ALA A 158 -13.53 5.68 0.05
CA ALA A 158 -12.51 4.98 0.82
C ALA A 158 -11.23 5.80 1.04
N HIS A 159 -11.24 7.10 0.70
CA HIS A 159 -10.10 8.02 0.79
C HIS A 159 -8.92 7.65 -0.12
N ILE A 160 -9.18 6.98 -1.24
CA ILE A 160 -8.18 6.75 -2.27
C ILE A 160 -7.99 8.04 -3.08
N ALA A 161 -6.75 8.53 -3.15
CA ALA A 161 -6.38 9.76 -3.84
C ALA A 161 -5.50 9.53 -5.09
N GLY A 162 -5.03 8.30 -5.31
CA GLY A 162 -4.22 7.96 -6.47
C GLY A 162 -4.27 6.48 -6.80
N LEU A 163 -4.24 6.19 -8.10
CA LEU A 163 -4.17 4.85 -8.69
C LEU A 163 -2.88 4.77 -9.49
N LEU A 164 -1.97 3.87 -9.10
CA LEU A 164 -0.70 3.66 -9.79
C LEU A 164 -0.68 2.30 -10.46
N PHE A 165 -0.58 2.32 -11.78
CA PHE A 165 -0.63 1.14 -12.62
C PHE A 165 0.79 0.63 -12.90
N GLY A 166 0.97 -0.68 -12.87
CA GLY A 166 2.24 -1.33 -13.13
C GLY A 166 2.01 -2.72 -13.66
N ALA A 167 2.79 -3.12 -14.65
CA ALA A 167 2.60 -4.39 -15.32
C ALA A 167 3.01 -5.61 -14.50
N GLY A 168 3.56 -5.47 -13.29
CA GLY A 168 4.12 -6.58 -12.55
C GLY A 168 5.51 -6.99 -13.06
N GLN A 169 6.30 -7.60 -12.19
CA GLN A 169 7.65 -8.10 -12.52
C GLN A 169 7.57 -9.27 -13.52
N GLN A 170 8.34 -9.20 -14.60
CA GLN A 170 8.41 -10.24 -15.66
C GLN A 170 7.11 -10.42 -16.46
N GLU A 171 6.24 -9.41 -16.47
CA GLU A 171 5.04 -9.33 -17.32
C GLU A 171 5.15 -8.21 -18.38
N LEU A 172 6.38 -7.70 -18.62
CA LEU A 172 6.75 -6.74 -19.67
C LEU A 172 7.76 -7.34 -20.66
#